data_AF-A0A2V2LAZ1-F1
#
_entry.id   AF-A0A2V2LAZ1-F1
#
_cell.length_a   1.000
_cell.length_b   1.000
_cell.length_c   1.000
_cell.angle_alpha   90.00
_cell.angle_beta   90.00
_cell.angle_gamma   90.00
#
_symmetry.space_group_name_H-M   'P 1'
#
loop_
_entity.id
_entity.type
_entity.pdbx_description
1 polymer ?
#
loop_
_entity_poly.entity_id
_entity_poly.type
_entity_poly.pdbx_seq_one_letter_code
_entity_poly.pdbx_strand_id
1 'polypeptide(L)' 'MKRDREERDRLIKTGVLVPDRDPDLLRFERDHLFHSASLAGGVVKDGNCSGPQSWRRENDGKTLKEVT' A
#
# COMPACT_ATOMS: atom_id res chain seq x y z
N MET A 1 9.45 -5.44 -15.03
CA MET A 1 8.77 -4.12 -14.93
C MET A 1 7.99 -4.08 -13.62
N LYS A 2 8.27 -3.09 -12.76
CA LYS A 2 7.57 -2.92 -11.47
C LYS A 2 6.22 -2.24 -11.75
N ARG A 3 5.17 -3.03 -11.98
CA ARG A 3 3.82 -2.52 -12.31
C ARG A 3 3.26 -1.61 -11.22
N ASP A 4 3.64 -1.85 -9.98
CA ASP A 4 3.15 -1.08 -8.82
C ASP A 4 3.78 0.32 -8.74
N ARG A 5 4.91 0.55 -9.42
CA ARG A 5 5.58 1.86 -9.44
C ARG A 5 4.73 2.89 -10.17
N GLU A 6 4.10 2.49 -11.27
CA GLU A 6 3.21 3.36 -12.04
C GLU A 6 1.97 3.78 -11.22
N GLU A 7 1.39 2.85 -10.46
CA GLU A 7 0.27 3.17 -9.57
C GLU A 7 0.71 4.08 -8.41
N ARG A 8 1.88 3.82 -7.81
CA ARG A 8 2.43 4.70 -6.77
C ARG A 8 2.63 6.12 -7.30
N ASP A 9 3.26 6.28 -8.46
CA ASP A 9 3.48 7.59 -9.08
C ASP A 9 2.16 8.29 -9.42
N ARG A 10 1.13 7.53 -9.85
CA ARG A 10 -0.22 8.06 -10.05
C ARG A 10 -0.85 8.55 -8.76
N LEU A 11 -0.71 7.81 -7.65
CA LEU A 11 -1.23 8.22 -6.35
C LEU A 11 -0.52 9.47 -5.82
N ILE A 12 0.78 9.60 -6.08
CA ILE A 12 1.54 10.82 -5.78
C ILE A 12 1.00 11.99 -6.61
N LYS A 13 0.86 11.78 -7.92
CA LYS A 13 0.40 12.83 -8.85
C LYS A 13 -1.04 13.29 -8.58
N THR A 14 -1.89 12.39 -8.07
CA THR A 14 -3.28 12.71 -7.70
C THR A 14 -3.41 13.29 -6.29
N GLY A 15 -2.31 13.38 -5.53
CA GLY A 15 -2.31 13.88 -4.16
C GLY A 15 -3.01 12.95 -3.16
N VAL A 16 -3.12 11.66 -3.50
CA VAL A 16 -3.56 10.62 -2.56
C VAL A 16 -2.39 10.24 -1.65
N LEU A 17 -1.20 10.11 -2.25
CA LEU A 17 0.04 9.84 -1.55
C LEU A 17 0.87 11.13 -1.55
N VAL A 18 1.24 11.63 -0.39
CA VAL A 18 2.03 12.86 -0.26
C VAL A 18 3.32 12.56 0.49
N PRO A 19 4.41 13.29 0.23
CA PRO A 19 5.60 13.20 1.09
C PRO A 19 5.22 13.55 2.53
N ASP A 20 5.70 12.75 3.48
CA ASP A 20 5.51 13.02 4.90
C ASP A 20 6.49 14.12 5.37
N ARG A 21 6.49 14.45 6.67
CA ARG A 21 7.54 15.30 7.27
C ARG A 21 8.91 14.64 7.16
N ASP A 22 8.92 13.30 7.20
CA ASP A 22 10.12 12.51 6.94
C ASP A 22 10.32 12.36 5.42
N PRO A 23 11.43 12.85 4.83
CA PRO A 23 11.63 12.86 3.38
C PRO A 23 11.73 11.47 2.75
N ASP A 24 11.99 10.43 3.55
CA ASP A 24 12.04 9.03 3.12
C ASP A 24 10.67 8.33 3.17
N LEU A 25 9.63 9.01 3.68
CA LEU A 25 8.30 8.43 3.87
C LEU A 25 7.23 9.13 3.03
N LEU A 26 6.22 8.33 2.68
CA LEU A 26 5.04 8.77 1.98
C LEU A 26 3.82 8.48 2.86
N ARG A 27 2.89 9.44 2.93
CA ARG A 27 1.67 9.37 3.72
C ARG A 27 0.46 9.36 2.81
N PHE A 28 -0.54 8.55 3.16
CA PHE A 28 -1.85 8.68 2.56
C PHE A 28 -2.58 9.89 3.16
N GLU A 29 -2.87 10.88 2.34
CA GLU A 29 -3.62 12.07 2.77
C GLU A 29 -5.13 11.83 2.77
N ARG A 30 -5.58 10.85 2.00
CA ARG A 30 -6.98 10.46 1.91
C ARG A 30 -7.11 8.95 1.81
N ASP A 31 -8.27 8.44 2.20
CA ASP A 31 -8.61 7.04 2.05
C ASP A 31 -8.58 6.63 0.57
N HIS A 32 -7.92 5.51 0.29
CA HIS A 32 -7.81 4.94 -1.05
C HIS A 32 -8.13 3.46 -1.04
N LEU A 33 -9.16 3.09 -1.81
CA LEU A 33 -9.54 1.70 -1.99
C LEU A 33 -8.70 1.08 -3.11
N PHE A 34 -7.84 0.15 -2.72
CA PHE A 34 -7.08 -0.66 -3.67
C PHE A 34 -7.93 -1.81 -4.20
N HIS A 35 -7.80 -2.12 -5.49
CA HIS A 35 -8.46 -3.26 -6.12
C HIS A 35 -7.93 -4.61 -5.62
N SER A 36 -6.72 -4.64 -5.03
CA SER A 36 -6.18 -5.85 -4.42
C SER A 36 -5.23 -5.53 -3.26
N ALA A 37 -5.19 -6.43 -2.29
CA ALA A 37 -4.27 -6.36 -1.15
C ALA A 37 -2.80 -6.38 -1.60
N SER A 38 -2.46 -7.13 -2.65
CA SER A 38 -1.09 -7.19 -3.17
C SER A 38 -0.68 -5.87 -3.83
N LEU A 39 -1.57 -5.22 -4.59
CA LEU A 39 -1.32 -3.90 -5.17
C LEU A 39 -1.08 -2.85 -4.08
N ALA A 40 -1.94 -2.82 -3.05
CA ALA A 40 -1.74 -1.95 -1.89
C ALA A 40 -0.35 -2.17 -1.29
N GLY A 41 0.03 -3.43 -1.11
CA GLY A 41 1.32 -3.80 -0.55
C GLY A 41 2.48 -3.38 -1.45
N GLY A 42 2.30 -3.47 -2.76
CA GLY A 42 3.29 -3.08 -3.76
C GLY A 42 3.56 -1.58 -3.74
N VAL A 43 2.51 -0.78 -3.62
CA VAL A 43 2.60 0.68 -3.52
C VAL A 43 3.29 1.11 -2.22
N VAL A 44 2.91 0.51 -1.08
CA VAL A 44 3.45 0.88 0.23
C VAL A 44 4.90 0.39 0.42
N LYS A 45 5.23 -0.82 -0.06
CA LYS A 45 6.55 -1.43 0.10
C LYS A 45 7.53 -1.08 -1.03
N ASP A 46 7.07 -0.43 -2.10
CA ASP A 46 7.82 -0.19 -3.35
C ASP A 46 8.46 -1.46 -3.95
N GLY A 47 7.73 -2.58 -3.86
CA GLY A 47 8.25 -3.87 -4.24
C GLY A 47 7.20 -4.97 -4.17
N ASN A 48 7.57 -6.18 -4.60
CA ASN A 48 6.60 -7.27 -4.65
C ASN A 48 6.08 -7.60 -3.24
N CYS A 49 4.76 -7.66 -3.11
CA CYS A 49 4.10 -7.89 -1.84
C CYS A 49 3.01 -8.95 -1.99
N SER A 50 3.12 -10.03 -1.21
CA SER A 50 2.04 -10.99 -1.01
C SER A 50 1.05 -10.40 -0.01
N GLY A 51 0.19 -9.48 -0.48
CA GLY A 51 -0.72 -8.72 0.36
C GLY A 51 -1.47 -9.59 1.38
N PRO A 52 -2.17 -10.66 0.95
CA PRO A 52 -2.93 -11.51 1.87
C PRO A 52 -2.10 -12.07 3.04
N GLN A 53 -0.81 -12.33 2.83
CA GLN A 53 0.09 -12.90 3.85
C GLN A 53 0.86 -11.82 4.64
N SER A 54 0.88 -10.59 4.15
CA SER A 54 1.71 -9.50 4.71
C SER A 54 0.89 -8.53 5.54
N TRP A 55 -0.33 -8.21 5.09
CA TRP A 55 -1.24 -7.34 5.81
C TRP A 55 -1.82 -8.07 7.02
N ARG A 56 -1.68 -7.47 8.20
CA ARG A 56 -2.25 -7.94 9.46
C ARG A 56 -3.32 -6.98 9.92
N ARG A 57 -4.41 -7.50 10.48
CA ARG A 57 -5.42 -6.67 11.13
C ARG A 57 -4.91 -6.28 12.50
N GLU A 58 -5.06 -5.01 12.86
CA GLU A 58 -4.64 -4.53 14.19
C GLU A 58 -5.42 -5.20 15.34
N ASN A 59 -6.66 -5.62 15.11
CA ASN A 59 -7.51 -6.17 16.15
C ASN A 59 -7.09 -7.57 16.63
N ASP A 60 -6.66 -8.45 15.71
CA ASP A 60 -6.38 -9.86 16.01
C ASP A 60 -4.97 -10.31 15.60
N GLY A 61 -4.19 -9.44 14.93
CA GLY A 61 -2.85 -9.74 14.43
C GLY A 61 -2.84 -10.77 13.29
N LYS A 62 -3.99 -11.28 12.85
CA LYS A 62 -4.10 -12.29 11.80
C LYS A 62 -3.88 -11.64 10.44
N THR A 63 -3.28 -12.40 9.55
CA THR A 63 -3.10 -11.99 8.17
C THR A 63 -4.43 -12.03 7.41
N LEU A 64 -4.58 -11.22 6.36
CA LEU A 64 -5.79 -11.23 5.52
C LEU A 64 -6.10 -12.63 4.95
N LYS A 65 -5.08 -13.45 4.71
CA LYS A 65 -5.22 -14.85 4.26
C LYS A 65 -5.83 -15.76 5.32
N GLU A 66 -5.62 -15.50 6.61
CA GLU A 66 -6.15 -16.32 7.70
C GLU A 66 -7.62 -16.00 8.02
N VAL A 67 -8.13 -14.87 7.53
CA VAL A 67 -9.50 -14.39 7.78
C VAL A 67 -10.40 -14.45 6.54
N THR A 68 -9.86 -14.91 5.40
CA THR A 68 -10.59 -15.17 4.14
C THR A 68 -10.88 -16.65 4.03
#